data_AF-A0A0B4E6H5-F1
#
_entry.id   AF-A0A0B4E6H5-F1
#
_cell.length_a   1.000
_cell.length_b   1.000
_cell.length_c   1.000
_cell.angle_alpha   90.00
_cell.angle_beta   90.00
_cell.angle_gamma   90.00
#
_symmetry.space_group_name_H-M   'P 1'
#
loop_
_entity.id
_entity.type
_entity.pdbx_description
1 polymer ?
#
loop_
_entity_poly.entity_id
_entity_poly.type
_entity_poly.pdbx_seq_one_letter_code
_entity_poly.pdbx_strand_id
1 'polypeptide(L)'
;MNKTPTNAESRERSRLSRRQLLAASAGALLLPSLAKTQETAMTPKAFVYTEVAISVPFGQAPWQQINEQIRQQPGFLNKTWLSGHGNNSLGGFYGFDSIENAREFVTGYFPSEPRVFGVAHNTRVFDAEVTEAASRDMGAVHYGGPAAAPGAFVYTELQLSVPFEDAPWQARNKALKMLPGLQNKVWLSGLQTQTLGGFDAFATLDQALDFAVNMFPETAAELGCAFYTRVFDAALTETASRAMNSPYYSPAA
;
A
#
# COMPACT_ATOMS: atom_id res chain seq x y z
N MET A 1 -50.69 -60.43 -5.89
CA MET A 1 -49.56 -61.37 -5.78
C MET A 1 -48.28 -60.53 -5.66
N ASN A 2 -47.79 -60.28 -4.44
CA ASN A 2 -46.77 -61.09 -3.73
C ASN A 2 -45.37 -60.87 -4.38
N LYS A 3 -44.31 -60.33 -3.76
CA LYS A 3 -43.84 -60.17 -2.37
C LYS A 3 -42.72 -59.10 -2.31
N THR A 4 -42.56 -58.42 -1.19
CA THR A 4 -41.26 -57.89 -0.66
C THR A 4 -40.62 -58.99 0.23
N PRO A 5 -39.28 -59.08 0.41
CA PRO A 5 -38.56 -58.35 1.50
C PRO A 5 -37.14 -57.86 1.10
N THR A 6 -36.72 -56.62 1.44
CA THR A 6 -35.88 -56.19 2.60
C THR A 6 -34.65 -57.04 2.93
N ASN A 7 -33.46 -56.47 2.75
CA ASN A 7 -32.19 -56.96 3.32
C ASN A 7 -31.74 -56.01 4.45
N ALA A 8 -32.18 -56.32 5.65
CA ALA A 8 -31.42 -56.10 6.87
C ALA A 8 -30.90 -57.48 7.31
N GLU A 9 -29.72 -57.50 7.92
CA GLU A 9 -29.02 -58.66 8.51
C GLU A 9 -27.90 -59.30 7.67
N SER A 10 -26.78 -58.58 7.62
CA SER A 10 -25.55 -59.15 8.18
C SER A 10 -25.06 -58.17 9.25
N ARG A 11 -25.56 -58.39 10.46
CA ARG A 11 -25.14 -57.71 11.69
C ARG A 11 -23.88 -58.37 12.22
N GLU A 12 -23.19 -57.60 13.06
CA GLU A 12 -22.19 -58.02 14.05
C GLU A 12 -20.81 -58.42 13.54
N ARG A 13 -19.90 -57.44 13.58
CA ARG A 13 -18.63 -57.61 14.29
C ARG A 13 -18.23 -56.31 14.99
N SER A 14 -18.37 -56.34 16.33
CA SER A 14 -17.57 -55.64 17.34
C SER A 14 -17.29 -54.14 17.09
N ARG A 15 -18.03 -53.19 17.70
CA ARG A 15 -17.87 -52.79 19.11
C ARG A 15 -16.44 -52.97 19.63
N LEU A 16 -15.58 -51.99 19.36
CA LEU A 16 -14.39 -51.74 20.17
C LEU A 16 -14.47 -50.34 20.79
N SER A 17 -14.90 -50.39 22.05
CA SER A 17 -14.65 -49.54 23.21
C SER A 17 -13.81 -48.26 23.04
N ARG A 18 -14.43 -47.18 23.53
CA ARG A 18 -13.99 -45.78 23.65
C ARG A 18 -12.84 -45.55 24.67
N ARG A 19 -11.92 -46.50 24.85
CA ARG A 19 -10.94 -46.48 25.97
C ARG A 19 -9.49 -46.84 25.64
N GLN A 20 -9.05 -46.65 24.40
CA GLN A 20 -7.62 -46.70 24.05
C GLN A 20 -7.27 -45.58 23.08
N LEU A 21 -7.02 -44.38 23.62
CA LEU A 21 -6.34 -43.28 22.96
C LEU A 21 -5.75 -42.37 24.06
N LEU A 22 -4.84 -42.96 24.84
CA LEU A 22 -3.98 -42.26 25.80
C LEU A 22 -2.61 -42.93 25.76
N ALA A 23 -1.74 -42.46 24.88
CA ALA A 23 -0.27 -42.41 25.05
C ALA A 23 0.38 -41.86 23.76
N ALA A 24 1.36 -40.98 23.95
CA ALA A 24 2.12 -40.21 22.95
C ALA A 24 1.30 -39.08 22.29
N SER A 25 1.66 -37.81 22.39
CA SER A 25 2.93 -37.16 22.74
C SER A 25 2.63 -35.77 23.27
N ALA A 26 3.41 -35.36 24.25
CA ALA A 26 3.34 -34.05 24.88
C ALA A 26 3.69 -32.93 23.89
N GLY A 27 2.92 -31.85 23.97
CA GLY A 27 3.37 -30.46 23.85
C GLY A 27 4.28 -30.09 22.68
N ALA A 28 3.68 -29.73 21.56
CA ALA A 28 4.22 -28.68 20.69
C ALA A 28 3.04 -27.84 20.20
N LEU A 29 2.49 -27.01 21.09
CA LEU A 29 1.74 -25.83 20.66
C LEU A 29 2.75 -24.92 19.95
N LEU A 30 2.78 -24.98 18.63
CA LEU A 30 3.44 -24.00 17.78
C LEU A 30 2.75 -22.66 18.03
N LEU A 31 3.27 -21.89 19.00
CA LEU A 31 3.04 -20.46 19.04
C LEU A 31 3.60 -19.91 17.70
N PRO A 32 2.79 -19.30 16.83
CA PRO A 32 3.37 -18.54 15.73
C PRO A 32 4.33 -17.53 16.35
N SER A 33 5.58 -17.55 15.88
CA SER A 33 6.62 -16.63 16.33
C SER A 33 6.05 -15.22 16.33
N LEU A 34 6.10 -14.54 17.48
CA LEU A 34 5.62 -13.17 17.65
C LEU A 34 6.21 -12.25 16.57
N ALA A 35 7.45 -12.51 16.12
CA ALA A 35 8.10 -11.78 15.03
C ALA A 35 7.36 -11.96 13.69
N LYS A 36 6.92 -13.17 13.34
CA LYS A 36 6.19 -13.44 12.09
C LYS A 36 4.79 -12.83 12.12
N THR A 37 4.15 -12.80 13.29
CA THR A 37 2.83 -12.18 13.51
C THR A 37 2.92 -10.64 13.47
N GLN A 38 4.00 -10.05 13.98
CA GLN A 38 4.26 -8.61 13.92
C GLN A 38 4.63 -8.15 12.50
N GLU A 39 5.38 -8.96 11.76
CA GLU A 39 5.77 -8.73 10.37
C GLU A 39 4.55 -8.77 9.42
N THR A 40 3.61 -9.70 9.64
CA THR A 40 2.31 -9.70 8.93
C THR A 40 1.40 -8.53 9.32
N ALA A 41 1.55 -7.95 10.51
CA ALA A 41 0.67 -6.87 10.99
C ALA A 41 1.00 -5.49 10.38
N MET A 42 2.18 -5.33 9.76
CA MET A 42 2.64 -4.05 9.19
C MET A 42 2.67 -4.02 7.65
N THR A 43 2.44 -5.16 6.99
CA THR A 43 2.43 -5.21 5.51
C THR A 43 1.09 -4.67 4.99
N PRO A 44 1.08 -3.59 4.18
CA PRO A 44 -0.16 -3.03 3.67
C PRO A 44 -0.87 -3.99 2.71
N LYS A 45 -2.19 -4.12 2.84
CA LYS A 45 -3.06 -4.77 1.85
C LYS A 45 -3.71 -3.78 0.90
N ALA A 46 -3.76 -2.51 1.29
CA ALA A 46 -4.18 -1.43 0.42
C ALA A 46 -3.30 -0.20 0.64
N PHE A 47 -3.08 0.53 -0.45
CA PHE A 47 -2.53 1.88 -0.39
C PHE A 47 -3.60 2.91 -0.71
N VAL A 48 -3.50 4.08 -0.08
CA VAL A 48 -4.30 5.25 -0.41
C VAL A 48 -3.39 6.40 -0.77
N TYR A 49 -3.71 7.09 -1.85
CA TYR A 49 -3.16 8.41 -2.18
C TYR A 49 -4.25 9.46 -1.99
N THR A 50 -3.94 10.56 -1.33
CA THR A 50 -4.84 11.71 -1.24
C THR A 50 -4.12 13.02 -1.52
N GLU A 51 -4.86 13.98 -2.05
CA GLU A 51 -4.39 15.34 -2.23
C GLU A 51 -5.53 16.34 -2.14
N VAL A 52 -5.31 17.39 -1.36
CA VAL A 52 -6.23 18.51 -1.16
C VAL A 52 -5.82 19.64 -2.10
N ALA A 53 -6.78 20.17 -2.86
CA ALA A 53 -6.57 21.25 -3.81
C ALA A 53 -6.51 22.61 -3.09
N ILE A 54 -5.50 22.78 -2.26
CA ILE A 54 -5.19 23.99 -1.50
C ILE A 54 -3.73 24.38 -1.71
N SER A 55 -3.35 25.61 -1.41
CA SER A 55 -1.96 26.04 -1.36
C SER A 55 -1.64 26.56 0.03
N VAL A 56 -0.97 25.74 0.85
CA VAL A 56 -0.61 26.07 2.23
C VAL A 56 0.84 25.66 2.46
N PRO A 57 1.74 26.59 2.84
CA PRO A 57 3.09 26.23 3.27
C PRO A 57 3.01 25.16 4.37
N PHE A 58 3.74 24.05 4.23
CA PHE A 58 3.55 22.89 5.10
C PHE A 58 3.68 23.20 6.60
N GLY A 59 4.56 24.13 6.99
CA GLY A 59 4.73 24.57 8.37
C GLY A 59 3.50 25.26 9.00
N GLN A 60 2.49 25.65 8.20
CA GLN A 60 1.23 26.23 8.65
C GLN A 60 0.08 25.19 8.68
N ALA A 61 0.30 23.99 8.15
CA ALA A 61 -0.70 22.93 8.18
C ALA A 61 -0.87 22.41 9.63
N PRO A 62 -2.11 22.18 10.10
CA PRO A 62 -2.38 21.66 11.45
C PRO A 62 -2.14 20.14 11.53
N TRP A 63 -0.97 19.69 11.09
CA TRP A 63 -0.69 18.26 10.87
C TRP A 63 -0.70 17.43 12.15
N GLN A 64 -0.43 18.01 13.33
CA GLN A 64 -0.48 17.30 14.60
C GLN A 64 -1.92 16.84 14.92
N GLN A 65 -2.89 17.74 14.79
CA GLN A 65 -4.29 17.45 15.04
C GLN A 65 -4.83 16.45 14.01
N ILE A 66 -4.48 16.64 12.73
CA ILE A 66 -4.83 15.71 11.65
C ILE A 66 -4.23 14.31 11.94
N ASN A 67 -2.99 14.24 12.42
CA ASN A 67 -2.35 12.97 12.78
C ASN A 67 -3.11 12.23 13.90
N GLU A 68 -3.60 12.94 14.93
CA GLU A 68 -4.39 12.33 16.00
C GLU A 68 -5.67 11.68 15.46
N GLN A 69 -6.36 12.36 14.55
CA GLN A 69 -7.61 11.86 13.96
C GLN A 69 -7.37 10.69 12.99
N ILE A 70 -6.30 10.75 12.18
CA ILE A 70 -5.95 9.67 11.25
C ILE A 70 -5.55 8.40 12.01
N ARG A 71 -4.80 8.50 13.12
CA ARG A 71 -4.41 7.31 13.91
C ARG A 71 -5.59 6.56 14.52
N GLN A 72 -6.74 7.21 14.63
CA GLN A 72 -7.98 6.58 15.13
C GLN A 72 -8.75 5.84 14.03
N GLN A 73 -8.34 5.95 12.77
CA GLN A 73 -9.04 5.31 11.66
C GLN A 73 -8.79 3.80 11.67
N PRO A 74 -9.84 2.97 11.51
CA PRO A 74 -9.70 1.53 11.44
C PRO A 74 -8.67 1.10 10.38
N GLY A 75 -7.81 0.14 10.74
CA GLY A 75 -6.84 -0.46 9.82
C GLY A 75 -5.72 0.46 9.35
N PHE A 76 -5.59 1.68 9.87
CA PHE A 76 -4.48 2.57 9.56
C PHE A 76 -3.14 1.99 10.03
N LEU A 77 -2.16 1.90 9.12
CA LEU A 77 -0.82 1.39 9.44
C LEU A 77 0.21 2.52 9.54
N ASN A 78 0.29 3.34 8.50
CA ASN A 78 1.24 4.44 8.42
C ASN A 78 0.80 5.49 7.39
N LYS A 79 1.38 6.69 7.50
CA LYS A 79 1.23 7.77 6.52
C LYS A 79 2.57 8.43 6.25
N THR A 80 2.84 8.68 4.97
CA THR A 80 3.85 9.64 4.52
C THR A 80 3.15 10.94 4.14
N TRP A 81 3.51 12.05 4.78
CA TRP A 81 2.96 13.37 4.44
C TRP A 81 3.56 13.89 3.14
N LEU A 82 2.73 14.54 2.33
CA LEU A 82 3.14 15.08 1.03
C LEU A 82 2.90 16.59 0.98
N SER A 83 3.91 17.34 0.54
CA SER A 83 3.82 18.78 0.25
C SER A 83 4.20 19.02 -1.21
N GLY A 84 3.24 19.48 -2.01
CA GLY A 84 3.39 19.60 -3.46
C GLY A 84 4.46 20.62 -3.84
N HIS A 85 5.44 20.19 -4.64
CA HIS A 85 6.45 21.08 -5.19
C HIS A 85 5.79 22.08 -6.15
N GLY A 86 6.09 23.38 -5.95
CA GLY A 86 5.61 24.47 -6.80
C GLY A 86 4.15 24.92 -6.58
N ASN A 87 3.35 24.21 -5.79
CA ASN A 87 1.96 24.59 -5.52
C ASN A 87 1.51 24.49 -4.06
N ASN A 88 2.33 23.91 -3.17
CA ASN A 88 2.03 23.74 -1.74
C ASN A 88 0.72 22.98 -1.47
N SER A 89 0.35 22.05 -2.35
CA SER A 89 -0.74 21.12 -2.04
C SER A 89 -0.39 20.29 -0.81
N LEU A 90 -1.43 19.86 -0.09
CA LEU A 90 -1.29 18.97 1.06
C LEU A 90 -1.87 17.60 0.69
N GLY A 91 -1.12 16.55 0.98
CA GLY A 91 -1.56 15.19 0.67
C GLY A 91 -0.97 14.15 1.60
N GLY A 92 -1.20 12.90 1.25
CA GLY A 92 -0.63 11.77 1.95
C GLY A 92 -0.61 10.50 1.10
N PHE A 93 0.37 9.66 1.39
CA PHE A 93 0.42 8.28 0.96
C PHE A 93 0.29 7.38 2.20
N TYR A 94 -0.71 6.50 2.20
CA TYR A 94 -1.15 5.76 3.40
C TYR A 94 -1.10 4.27 3.13
N GLY A 95 -0.70 3.49 4.14
CA GLY A 95 -0.88 2.04 4.17
C GLY A 95 -2.05 1.64 5.07
N PHE A 96 -2.87 0.70 4.61
CA PHE A 96 -3.97 0.10 5.34
C PHE A 96 -3.89 -1.43 5.40
N ASP A 97 -4.42 -2.02 6.46
CA ASP A 97 -4.46 -3.47 6.71
C ASP A 97 -5.44 -4.25 5.82
N SER A 98 -6.31 -3.53 5.10
CA SER A 98 -7.38 -4.08 4.27
C SER A 98 -7.90 -3.05 3.27
N ILE A 99 -8.45 -3.56 2.17
CA ILE A 99 -9.11 -2.75 1.14
C ILE A 99 -10.38 -2.08 1.69
N GLU A 100 -11.11 -2.79 2.54
CA GLU A 100 -12.35 -2.31 3.14
C GLU A 100 -12.10 -1.07 4.00
N ASN A 101 -11.11 -1.12 4.90
CA ASN A 101 -10.74 0.02 5.73
C ASN A 101 -10.20 1.19 4.90
N ALA A 102 -9.39 0.92 3.86
CA ALA A 102 -8.92 1.96 2.94
C ALA A 102 -10.06 2.66 2.20
N ARG A 103 -11.07 1.91 1.75
CA ARG A 103 -12.26 2.46 1.10
C ARG A 103 -13.09 3.32 2.05
N GLU A 104 -13.36 2.81 3.25
CA GLU A 104 -14.12 3.55 4.27
C GLU A 104 -13.38 4.83 4.67
N PHE A 105 -12.06 4.80 4.75
CA PHE A 105 -11.25 5.99 4.98
C PHE A 105 -11.48 7.06 3.90
N VAL A 106 -11.46 6.71 2.60
CA VAL A 106 -11.60 7.70 1.52
C VAL A 106 -13.04 8.14 1.25
N THR A 107 -14.05 7.32 1.55
CA THR A 107 -15.47 7.68 1.32
C THR A 107 -16.16 8.23 2.57
N GLY A 108 -15.73 7.83 3.76
CA GLY A 108 -16.31 8.23 5.04
C GLY A 108 -15.53 9.37 5.68
N TYR A 109 -14.31 9.08 6.16
CA TYR A 109 -13.52 10.03 6.95
C TYR A 109 -12.90 11.17 6.14
N PHE A 110 -12.08 10.85 5.14
CA PHE A 110 -11.21 11.83 4.46
C PHE A 110 -11.97 13.03 3.88
N PRO A 111 -13.19 12.90 3.31
CA PRO A 111 -13.94 14.05 2.80
C PRO A 111 -14.30 15.11 3.85
N SER A 112 -14.18 14.82 5.15
CA SER A 112 -14.37 15.80 6.23
C SER A 112 -13.22 16.81 6.33
N GLU A 113 -11.98 16.39 6.05
CA GLU A 113 -10.76 17.21 6.13
C GLU A 113 -10.79 18.41 5.15
N PRO A 114 -10.92 18.22 3.83
CA PRO A 114 -10.94 19.32 2.85
C PRO A 114 -12.22 20.16 2.95
N ARG A 115 -13.31 19.61 3.53
CA ARG A 115 -14.57 20.34 3.72
C ARG A 115 -14.41 21.53 4.66
N VAL A 116 -13.56 21.41 5.69
CA VAL A 116 -13.24 22.52 6.60
C VAL A 116 -12.63 23.71 5.84
N PHE A 117 -11.91 23.44 4.77
CA PHE A 117 -11.29 24.46 3.93
C PHE A 117 -12.16 24.90 2.74
N GLY A 118 -13.28 24.23 2.47
CA GLY A 118 -14.16 24.52 1.33
C GLY A 118 -13.51 24.24 -0.03
N VAL A 119 -12.57 23.29 -0.10
CA VAL A 119 -11.80 22.99 -1.32
C VAL A 119 -12.06 21.60 -1.86
N ALA A 120 -11.79 21.42 -3.15
CA ALA A 120 -11.80 20.12 -3.79
C ALA A 120 -10.63 19.25 -3.31
N HIS A 121 -10.73 17.94 -3.53
CA HIS A 121 -9.71 16.97 -3.19
C HIS A 121 -9.81 15.77 -4.13
N ASN A 122 -8.76 14.96 -4.16
CA ASN A 122 -8.74 13.68 -4.85
C ASN A 122 -8.28 12.57 -3.91
N THR A 123 -8.77 11.36 -4.17
CA THR A 123 -8.40 10.15 -3.45
C THR A 123 -8.30 8.98 -4.42
N ARG A 124 -7.38 8.06 -4.18
CA ARG A 124 -7.23 6.82 -4.94
C ARG A 124 -6.96 5.67 -3.98
N VAL A 125 -7.50 4.50 -4.30
CA VAL A 125 -7.29 3.25 -3.54
C VAL A 125 -6.64 2.24 -4.46
N PHE A 126 -5.57 1.61 -3.99
CA PHE A 126 -4.78 0.65 -4.73
C PHE A 126 -4.75 -0.69 -4.02
N ASP A 127 -4.82 -1.76 -4.80
CA ASP A 127 -4.61 -3.12 -4.33
C ASP A 127 -3.10 -3.35 -4.15
N ALA A 128 -2.68 -3.52 -2.90
CA ALA A 128 -1.27 -3.69 -2.57
C ALA A 128 -0.80 -5.14 -2.74
N GLU A 129 -1.71 -6.12 -2.64
CA GLU A 129 -1.36 -7.53 -2.69
C GLU A 129 -0.93 -7.93 -4.11
N VAL A 130 -1.65 -7.45 -5.13
CA VAL A 130 -1.31 -7.76 -6.54
C VAL A 130 0.02 -7.16 -6.98
N THR A 131 0.47 -6.08 -6.32
CA THR A 131 1.70 -5.35 -6.67
C THR A 131 2.90 -5.68 -5.77
N GLU A 132 2.73 -6.55 -4.77
CA GLU A 132 3.73 -6.82 -3.74
C GLU A 132 5.05 -7.31 -4.33
N ALA A 133 5.01 -8.32 -5.21
CA ALA A 133 6.23 -8.91 -5.79
C ALA A 133 7.06 -7.87 -6.56
N ALA A 134 6.37 -7.04 -7.36
CA ALA A 134 7.01 -5.98 -8.14
C ALA A 134 7.60 -4.89 -7.24
N SER A 135 6.89 -4.54 -6.16
CA SER A 135 7.33 -3.55 -5.17
C SER A 135 8.53 -4.03 -4.35
N ARG A 136 8.51 -5.30 -3.91
CA ARG A 136 9.66 -5.94 -3.23
C ARG A 136 10.90 -5.93 -4.12
N ASP A 137 10.74 -6.28 -5.40
CA ASP A 137 11.85 -6.27 -6.35
C ASP A 137 12.45 -4.85 -6.55
N MET A 138 11.63 -3.81 -6.39
CA MET A 138 12.07 -2.40 -6.39
C MET A 138 12.56 -1.88 -5.04
N GLY A 139 12.68 -2.73 -4.02
CA GLY A 139 13.16 -2.33 -2.70
C GLY A 139 12.20 -1.40 -1.95
N ALA A 140 10.89 -1.50 -2.21
CA ALA A 140 9.88 -0.71 -1.51
C ALA A 140 9.98 -0.86 0.01
N VAL A 141 10.10 0.27 0.71
CA VAL A 141 10.26 0.32 2.18
C VAL A 141 9.07 -0.29 2.94
N HIS A 142 7.87 -0.29 2.36
CA HIS A 142 6.67 -0.89 2.95
C HIS A 142 6.74 -2.42 3.03
N TYR A 143 7.67 -3.03 2.29
CA TYR A 143 7.87 -4.48 2.24
C TYR A 143 9.27 -4.89 2.71
N GLY A 144 9.88 -4.11 3.60
CA GLY A 144 11.19 -4.40 4.19
C GLY A 144 12.39 -3.98 3.33
N GLY A 145 12.16 -3.17 2.30
CA GLY A 145 13.25 -2.55 1.54
C GLY A 145 14.05 -1.54 2.37
N PRO A 146 15.29 -1.22 1.95
CA PRO A 146 16.15 -0.31 2.69
C PRO A 146 15.55 1.11 2.70
N ALA A 147 15.47 1.71 3.90
CA ALA A 147 15.08 3.09 4.06
C ALA A 147 16.30 4.02 3.91
N ALA A 148 16.17 5.03 3.06
CA ALA A 148 17.07 6.16 2.98
C ALA A 148 16.22 7.43 3.00
N ALA A 149 16.75 8.53 3.55
CA ALA A 149 16.05 9.80 3.52
C ALA A 149 15.87 10.24 2.05
N PRO A 150 14.63 10.38 1.56
CA PRO A 150 14.38 10.85 0.20
C PRO A 150 14.51 12.38 0.14
N GLY A 151 15.02 12.88 -0.99
CA GLY A 151 14.98 14.30 -1.31
C GLY A 151 13.63 14.72 -1.89
N ALA A 152 12.94 13.81 -2.59
CA ALA A 152 11.60 14.04 -3.10
C ALA A 152 10.85 12.73 -3.34
N PHE A 153 9.53 12.83 -3.42
CA PHE A 153 8.67 11.76 -3.89
C PHE A 153 8.02 12.12 -5.23
N VAL A 154 7.83 11.13 -6.09
CA VAL A 154 7.03 11.25 -7.31
C VAL A 154 5.86 10.28 -7.24
N TYR A 155 4.65 10.81 -7.35
CA TYR A 155 3.45 10.02 -7.62
C TYR A 155 3.22 9.97 -9.12
N THR A 156 3.03 8.78 -9.68
CA THR A 156 2.79 8.57 -11.11
C THR A 156 1.61 7.64 -11.36
N GLU A 157 0.85 7.90 -12.41
CA GLU A 157 -0.27 7.06 -12.84
C GLU A 157 -0.49 7.12 -14.35
N LEU A 158 -0.45 5.97 -15.01
CA LEU A 158 -0.87 5.76 -16.39
C LEU A 158 -2.37 5.41 -16.38
N GLN A 159 -3.16 6.16 -17.14
CA GLN A 159 -4.59 5.97 -17.28
C GLN A 159 -4.89 4.82 -18.26
N LEU A 160 -4.55 3.62 -17.82
CA LEU A 160 -4.82 2.34 -18.47
C LEU A 160 -5.86 1.56 -17.65
N SER A 161 -6.38 0.49 -18.23
CA SER A 161 -7.18 -0.52 -17.53
C SER A 161 -6.57 -1.89 -17.82
N VAL A 162 -5.45 -2.18 -17.16
CA VAL A 162 -4.65 -3.39 -17.38
C VAL A 162 -4.52 -4.14 -16.06
N PRO A 163 -5.00 -5.40 -15.95
CA PRO A 163 -4.75 -6.23 -14.78
C PRO A 163 -3.25 -6.30 -14.49
N PHE A 164 -2.85 -6.20 -13.22
CA PHE A 164 -1.43 -6.04 -12.88
C PHE A 164 -0.61 -7.27 -13.27
N GLU A 165 -1.22 -8.46 -13.29
CA GLU A 165 -0.60 -9.70 -13.77
C GLU A 165 -0.16 -9.64 -15.23
N ASP A 166 -0.79 -8.81 -16.05
CA ASP A 166 -0.47 -8.62 -17.47
C ASP A 166 0.55 -7.48 -17.68
N ALA A 167 0.84 -6.69 -16.63
CA ALA A 167 1.80 -5.60 -16.71
C ALA A 167 3.24 -6.16 -16.83
N PRO A 168 4.08 -5.63 -17.75
CA PRO A 168 5.45 -6.10 -17.94
C PRO A 168 6.41 -5.57 -16.86
N TRP A 169 6.04 -5.72 -15.59
CA TRP A 169 6.70 -5.06 -14.46
C TRP A 169 8.15 -5.52 -14.27
N GLN A 170 8.52 -6.75 -14.61
CA GLN A 170 9.90 -7.23 -14.47
C GLN A 170 10.86 -6.49 -15.39
N ALA A 171 10.48 -6.34 -16.67
CA ALA A 171 11.26 -5.58 -17.64
C ALA A 171 11.33 -4.10 -17.22
N ARG A 172 10.21 -3.55 -16.74
CA ARG A 172 10.17 -2.17 -16.26
C ARG A 172 11.04 -1.96 -15.02
N ASN A 173 11.00 -2.87 -14.05
CA ASN A 173 11.86 -2.81 -12.86
C ASN A 173 13.34 -2.85 -13.23
N LYS A 174 13.73 -3.71 -14.18
CA LYS A 174 15.11 -3.76 -14.69
C LYS A 174 15.55 -2.40 -15.24
N ALA A 175 14.69 -1.71 -15.99
CA ALA A 175 14.98 -0.37 -16.50
C ALA A 175 15.01 0.68 -15.37
N LEU A 176 14.04 0.66 -14.47
CA LEU A 176 13.94 1.61 -13.35
C LEU A 176 15.12 1.50 -12.37
N LYS A 177 15.67 0.31 -12.16
CA LYS A 177 16.89 0.12 -11.33
C LYS A 177 18.13 0.82 -11.90
N MET A 178 18.11 1.17 -13.18
CA MET A 178 19.18 1.95 -13.82
C MET A 178 18.92 3.46 -13.77
N LEU A 179 17.76 3.89 -13.25
CA LEU A 179 17.37 5.29 -13.20
C LEU A 179 18.21 6.03 -12.14
N PRO A 180 18.92 7.12 -12.52
CA PRO A 180 19.71 7.88 -11.56
C PRO A 180 18.88 8.41 -10.40
N GLY A 181 19.34 8.13 -9.18
CA GLY A 181 18.75 8.68 -7.96
C GLY A 181 17.46 8.03 -7.47
N LEU A 182 16.87 7.07 -8.21
CA LEU A 182 15.74 6.30 -7.71
C LEU A 182 16.21 5.41 -6.54
N GLN A 183 15.66 5.64 -5.36
CA GLN A 183 15.98 4.87 -4.16
C GLN A 183 15.13 3.60 -4.07
N ASN A 184 13.82 3.73 -4.29
CA ASN A 184 12.88 2.63 -4.39
C ASN A 184 11.57 3.08 -5.06
N LYS A 185 10.72 2.10 -5.39
CA LYS A 185 9.38 2.29 -5.94
C LYS A 185 8.37 1.38 -5.26
N VAL A 186 7.23 1.93 -4.87
CA VAL A 186 6.01 1.18 -4.60
C VAL A 186 5.19 1.13 -5.89
N TRP A 187 4.91 -0.06 -6.42
CA TRP A 187 3.98 -0.22 -7.53
C TRP A 187 2.55 -0.03 -7.06
N LEU A 188 1.72 0.56 -7.92
CA LEU A 188 0.32 0.84 -7.62
C LEU A 188 -0.57 0.29 -8.75
N SER A 189 -1.59 -0.48 -8.36
CA SER A 189 -2.66 -0.98 -9.23
C SER A 189 -4.00 -0.49 -8.71
N GLY A 190 -4.71 0.33 -9.49
CA GLY A 190 -5.99 0.91 -9.06
C GLY A 190 -7.05 -0.16 -8.82
N LEU A 191 -7.66 -0.19 -7.63
CA LEU A 191 -8.55 -1.27 -7.15
C LEU A 191 -9.74 -1.57 -8.07
N GLN A 192 -10.16 -0.61 -8.89
CA GLN A 192 -11.29 -0.76 -9.83
C GLN A 192 -11.01 -0.18 -11.21
N THR A 193 -9.98 0.65 -11.31
CA THR A 193 -9.59 1.32 -12.55
C THR A 193 -8.50 0.55 -13.27
N GLN A 194 -7.77 -0.33 -12.57
CA GLN A 194 -6.60 -1.04 -13.09
C GLN A 194 -5.58 -0.09 -13.74
N THR A 195 -5.49 1.13 -13.21
CA THR A 195 -4.45 2.08 -13.57
C THR A 195 -3.12 1.59 -13.03
N LEU A 196 -2.07 1.80 -13.81
CA LEU A 196 -0.71 1.38 -13.45
C LEU A 196 0.10 2.61 -13.03
N GLY A 197 0.76 2.54 -11.89
CA GLY A 197 1.49 3.69 -11.39
C GLY A 197 2.55 3.34 -10.37
N GLY A 198 3.00 4.35 -9.66
CA GLY A 198 3.74 4.13 -8.43
C GLY A 198 4.00 5.37 -7.61
N PHE A 199 4.55 5.11 -6.44
CA PHE A 199 5.05 6.11 -5.52
C PHE A 199 6.56 5.89 -5.39
N ASP A 200 7.32 6.81 -5.97
CA ASP A 200 8.74 6.67 -6.24
C ASP A 200 9.52 7.63 -5.33
N ALA A 201 10.53 7.10 -4.62
CA ALA A 201 11.40 7.90 -3.76
C ALA A 201 12.71 8.19 -4.48
N PHE A 202 13.07 9.47 -4.58
CA PHE A 202 14.31 9.92 -5.21
C PHE A 202 15.25 10.55 -4.19
N ALA A 203 16.55 10.38 -4.42
CA ALA A 203 17.60 10.95 -3.58
C ALA A 203 17.60 12.48 -3.59
N THR A 204 17.19 13.11 -4.69
CA THR A 204 17.15 14.57 -4.82
C THR A 204 15.88 15.04 -5.54
N LEU A 205 15.51 16.30 -5.30
CA LEU A 205 14.40 16.94 -5.99
C LEU A 205 14.65 17.07 -7.51
N ASP A 206 15.86 17.41 -7.93
CA ASP A 206 16.19 17.56 -9.35
C ASP A 206 16.01 16.25 -10.12
N GLN A 207 16.43 15.11 -9.55
CA GLN A 207 16.23 13.79 -10.14
C GLN A 207 14.74 13.41 -10.21
N ALA A 208 13.97 13.74 -9.18
CA ALA A 208 12.52 13.54 -9.18
C ALA A 208 11.83 14.37 -10.27
N LEU A 209 12.23 15.64 -10.43
CA LEU A 209 11.71 16.54 -11.46
C LEU A 209 12.03 16.03 -12.86
N ASP A 210 13.28 15.64 -13.12
CA ASP A 210 13.69 15.11 -14.42
C ASP A 210 12.88 13.85 -14.78
N PHE A 211 12.73 12.92 -13.84
CA PHE A 211 11.89 11.75 -14.03
C PHE A 211 10.42 12.12 -14.31
N ALA A 212 9.82 12.97 -13.48
CA ALA A 212 8.38 13.27 -13.56
C ALA A 212 7.99 14.13 -14.77
N VAL A 213 8.89 15.03 -15.21
CA VAL A 213 8.62 16.03 -16.25
C VAL A 213 9.15 15.62 -17.61
N ASN A 214 10.30 14.93 -17.67
CA ASN A 214 10.93 14.58 -18.95
C ASN A 214 10.77 13.09 -19.26
N MET A 215 11.10 12.19 -18.34
CA MET A 215 11.19 10.75 -18.65
C MET A 215 9.85 9.99 -18.59
N PHE A 216 9.03 10.24 -17.57
CA PHE A 216 7.75 9.53 -17.41
C PHE A 216 6.76 9.82 -18.55
N PRO A 217 6.65 11.06 -19.06
CA PRO A 217 5.82 11.35 -20.24
C PRO A 217 6.18 10.55 -21.48
N GLU A 218 7.46 10.24 -21.71
CA GLU A 218 7.90 9.39 -22.83
C GLU A 218 7.31 7.98 -22.71
N THR A 219 7.30 7.42 -21.49
CA THR A 219 6.66 6.12 -21.23
C THR A 219 5.16 6.16 -21.55
N ALA A 220 4.46 7.23 -21.18
CA ALA A 220 3.04 7.37 -21.49
C ALA A 220 2.79 7.55 -23.00
N ALA A 221 3.68 8.26 -23.70
CA ALA A 221 3.62 8.44 -25.15
C ALA A 221 3.84 7.13 -25.91
N GLU A 222 4.79 6.29 -25.49
CA GLU A 222 5.03 4.96 -26.06
C GLU A 222 3.80 4.04 -25.94
N LEU A 223 3.08 4.16 -24.82
CA LEU A 223 1.87 3.39 -24.53
C LEU A 223 0.59 4.02 -25.12
N GLY A 224 0.70 5.24 -25.67
CA GLY A 224 -0.44 5.98 -26.21
C GLY A 224 -1.53 6.29 -25.19
N CYS A 225 -1.18 6.52 -23.92
CA CYS A 225 -2.14 6.72 -22.84
C CYS A 225 -2.01 8.10 -22.15
N ALA A 226 -3.12 8.55 -21.54
CA ALA A 226 -3.08 9.70 -20.66
C ALA A 226 -2.36 9.33 -19.35
N PHE A 227 -1.80 10.34 -18.69
CA PHE A 227 -1.02 10.10 -17.48
C PHE A 227 -1.12 11.27 -16.50
N TYR A 228 -0.68 11.01 -15.27
CA TYR A 228 -0.63 11.98 -14.19
C TYR A 228 0.70 11.85 -13.43
N THR A 229 1.35 12.97 -13.15
CA THR A 229 2.53 13.03 -12.28
C THR A 229 2.41 14.13 -11.24
N ARG A 230 2.95 13.89 -10.04
CA ARG A 230 3.11 14.89 -8.97
C ARG A 230 4.45 14.72 -8.31
N VAL A 231 5.08 15.84 -7.96
CA VAL A 231 6.36 15.88 -7.25
C VAL A 231 6.13 16.52 -5.89
N PHE A 232 6.72 15.93 -4.85
CA PHE A 232 6.59 16.38 -3.47
C PHE A 232 7.95 16.57 -2.84
N ASP A 233 8.12 17.68 -2.12
CA ASP A 233 9.33 17.95 -1.34
C ASP A 233 9.29 17.14 -0.04
N ALA A 234 10.23 16.19 0.08
CA ALA A 234 10.27 15.24 1.17
C ALA A 234 10.81 15.87 2.48
N ALA A 235 11.74 16.82 2.37
CA ALA A 235 12.38 17.43 3.54
C ALA A 235 11.39 18.24 4.37
N LEU A 236 10.41 18.88 3.71
CA LEU A 236 9.38 19.67 4.39
C LEU A 236 8.48 18.82 5.30
N THR A 237 8.30 17.53 4.98
CA THR A 237 7.28 16.68 5.62
C THR A 237 7.87 15.58 6.50
N GLU A 238 9.19 15.49 6.63
CA GLU A 238 9.88 14.43 7.36
C GLU A 238 9.38 14.27 8.80
N THR A 239 9.35 15.36 9.58
CA THR A 239 8.95 15.31 11.00
C THR A 239 7.51 14.79 11.15
N ALA A 240 6.60 15.30 10.33
CA ALA A 240 5.19 14.88 10.35
C ALA A 240 5.03 13.42 9.89
N SER A 241 5.86 12.97 8.94
CA SER A 241 5.88 11.60 8.42
C SER A 241 6.44 10.61 9.44
N ARG A 242 7.52 10.95 10.15
CA ARG A 242 8.06 10.17 11.28
C ARG A 242 6.99 9.97 12.36
N ALA A 243 6.25 11.03 12.68
CA ALA A 243 5.16 10.95 13.66
C ALA A 243 4.03 10.00 13.22
N MET A 244 3.93 9.66 11.94
CA MET A 244 2.92 8.76 11.38
C MET A 244 3.49 7.42 10.92
N ASN A 245 4.61 7.00 11.50
CA ASN A 245 5.26 5.71 11.23
C ASN A 245 5.61 5.50 9.75
N SER A 246 5.84 6.58 8.98
CA SER A 246 6.24 6.47 7.58
C SER A 246 7.49 5.59 7.44
N PRO A 247 7.45 4.51 6.65
CA PRO A 247 8.58 3.59 6.53
C PRO A 247 9.80 4.21 5.83
N TYR A 248 9.66 5.37 5.17
CA TYR A 248 10.81 6.13 4.63
C TYR A 248 11.68 6.75 5.71
N TYR A 249 11.13 6.96 6.90
CA TYR A 249 11.78 7.66 8.00
C TYR A 249 11.76 6.88 9.32
N SER A 250 11.36 5.61 9.29
CA SER A 250 11.51 4.72 10.44
C SER A 250 12.89 4.07 10.38
N PRO A 251 13.64 3.99 11.50
CA PRO A 251 14.88 3.22 11.52
C PRO A 251 14.57 1.77 11.12
N ALA A 252 15.40 1.18 10.26
CA ALA A 252 15.31 -0.23 9.93
C ALA A 252 15.38 -1.04 11.24
N ALA A 253 14.42 -1.94 11.43
CA ALA A 253 14.38 -2.85 12.58
C ALA A 253 15.57 -3.81 12.58
#